data_AF-A0A534KA45-F1
#
_entry.id   AF-A0A534KA45-F1
#
_cell.length_a   1.000
_cell.length_b   1.000
_cell.length_c   1.000
_cell.angle_alpha   90.00
_cell.angle_beta   90.00
_cell.angle_gamma   90.00
#
_symmetry.space_group_name_H-M   'P 1'
#
loop_
_entity.id
_entity.type
_entity.pdbx_description
1 polymer ?
#
loop_
_entity_poly.entity_id
_entity_poly.type
_entity_poly.pdbx_seq_one_letter_code
_entity_poly.pdbx_strand_id
1 'polypeptide(L)'
;MPKRYRAHRSFGLVVQRRLKRALLSAIVVIFVLALIPAVVRADPLRVVVSTEVTGLCDSPPWDKVTFYANVSGGVPPNTYVWDFGDGSAPSTSANPTHHYGRWGRFTANVTVTDSAGAQATGSASVDILQPPCPLRREPLLGMPPIGETDLGILIGGVVVLFLIGLVVYRRRIRR
;
A
#
# COMPACT_ATOMS: atom_id res chain seq x y z
N MET A 1 39.36 -14.36 82.50
CA MET A 1 38.77 -15.07 81.35
C MET A 1 38.26 -14.04 80.33
N PRO A 2 38.79 -13.95 79.08
CA PRO A 2 38.28 -12.98 78.12
C PRO A 2 37.20 -13.59 77.23
N LYS A 3 36.04 -12.91 77.16
CA LYS A 3 34.91 -13.28 76.29
C LYS A 3 35.27 -13.02 74.83
N ARG A 4 35.21 -14.07 74.01
CA ARG A 4 35.42 -14.02 72.55
C ARG A 4 34.20 -13.40 71.88
N TYR A 5 34.31 -12.17 71.39
CA TYR A 5 33.37 -11.57 70.42
C TYR A 5 33.96 -11.71 69.02
N ARG A 6 33.56 -12.75 68.27
CA ARG A 6 33.99 -12.94 66.89
C ARG A 6 32.92 -13.65 66.06
N ALA A 7 31.81 -12.97 65.78
CA ALA A 7 30.74 -13.53 64.94
C ALA A 7 29.95 -12.50 64.09
N HIS A 8 30.32 -11.23 64.03
CA HIS A 8 29.50 -10.22 63.33
C HIS A 8 29.88 -9.97 61.85
N ARG A 9 31.12 -10.27 61.42
CA ARG A 9 31.59 -9.85 60.09
C ARG A 9 31.08 -10.74 58.95
N SER A 10 30.86 -12.02 59.20
CA SER A 10 30.36 -13.00 58.21
C SER A 10 28.86 -12.89 57.98
N PHE A 11 28.07 -12.62 59.03
CA PHE A 11 26.62 -12.40 58.92
C PHE A 11 26.29 -11.19 58.06
N GLY A 12 27.03 -10.08 58.21
CA GLY A 12 26.88 -8.90 57.36
C GLY A 12 27.10 -9.20 55.88
N LEU A 13 28.11 -10.01 55.53
CA LEU A 13 28.40 -10.38 54.14
C LEU A 13 27.33 -11.31 53.53
N VAL A 14 26.76 -12.22 54.32
CA VAL A 14 25.66 -13.09 53.87
C VAL A 14 24.39 -12.28 53.61
N VAL A 15 24.06 -11.33 54.51
CA VAL A 15 22.93 -10.41 54.35
C VAL A 15 23.13 -9.53 53.13
N GLN A 16 24.31 -8.95 52.94
CA GLN A 16 24.65 -8.12 51.78
C GLN A 16 24.58 -8.90 50.45
N ARG A 17 25.01 -10.16 50.44
CA ARG A 17 24.88 -11.04 49.25
C ARG A 17 23.42 -11.37 48.93
N ARG A 18 22.59 -11.63 49.95
CA ARG A 18 21.15 -11.85 49.77
C ARG A 18 20.45 -10.57 49.29
N LEU A 19 20.80 -9.42 49.86
CA LEU A 19 20.28 -8.11 49.48
C LEU A 19 20.66 -7.78 48.02
N LYS A 20 21.93 -7.95 47.63
CA LYS A 20 22.37 -7.71 46.25
C LYS A 20 21.67 -8.63 45.25
N ARG A 21 21.50 -9.93 45.58
CA ARG A 21 20.76 -10.87 44.73
C ARG A 21 19.29 -10.49 44.59
N ALA A 22 18.65 -10.08 45.68
CA ALA A 22 17.27 -9.60 45.68
C ALA A 22 17.11 -8.28 44.91
N LEU A 23 18.09 -7.37 45.02
CA LEU A 23 18.09 -6.09 44.31
C LEU A 23 18.32 -6.30 42.81
N LEU A 24 19.27 -7.16 42.43
CA LEU A 24 19.47 -7.55 41.02
C LEU A 24 18.22 -8.23 40.45
N SER A 25 17.58 -9.15 41.18
CA SER A 25 16.36 -9.79 40.68
C SER A 25 15.21 -8.79 40.56
N ALA A 26 15.05 -7.88 41.51
CA ALA A 26 14.02 -6.84 41.45
C ALA A 26 14.25 -5.87 40.29
N ILE A 27 15.49 -5.44 40.04
CA ILE A 27 15.84 -4.60 38.89
C ILE A 27 15.57 -5.34 37.58
N VAL A 28 15.95 -6.62 37.48
CA VAL A 28 15.65 -7.44 36.29
C VAL A 28 14.14 -7.59 36.09
N VAL A 29 13.37 -7.86 37.16
CA VAL A 29 11.91 -7.98 37.08
C VAL A 29 11.26 -6.65 36.72
N ILE A 30 11.71 -5.52 37.26
CA ILE A 30 11.21 -4.18 36.90
C ILE A 30 11.59 -3.85 35.46
N PHE A 31 12.80 -4.16 35.02
CA PHE A 31 13.23 -3.94 33.63
C PHE A 31 12.42 -4.82 32.68
N VAL A 32 12.20 -6.09 32.99
CA VAL A 32 11.35 -7.00 32.22
C VAL A 32 9.89 -6.52 32.22
N LEU A 33 9.31 -6.20 33.37
CA LEU A 33 7.91 -5.72 33.49
C LEU A 33 7.69 -4.31 32.93
N ALA A 34 8.71 -3.45 32.87
CA ALA A 34 8.64 -2.12 32.27
C ALA A 34 8.94 -2.15 30.76
N LEU A 35 9.72 -3.12 30.28
CA LEU A 35 9.98 -3.31 28.84
C LEU A 35 8.85 -4.05 28.11
N ILE A 36 8.20 -5.02 28.76
CA ILE A 36 7.07 -5.77 28.17
C ILE A 36 5.92 -4.84 27.70
N PRO A 37 5.43 -3.85 28.46
CA PRO A 37 4.34 -2.98 28.01
C PRO A 37 4.74 -1.98 26.92
N ALA A 38 6.03 -1.68 26.74
CA ALA A 38 6.50 -0.79 25.67
C ALA A 38 6.51 -1.50 24.29
N VAL A 39 6.80 -2.80 24.26
CA VAL A 39 6.81 -3.60 23.01
C VAL A 39 5.41 -3.88 22.46
N VAL A 40 4.35 -3.78 23.28
CA VAL A 40 2.98 -4.20 22.91
C VAL A 40 2.12 -3.07 22.31
N ARG A 41 2.62 -1.83 22.15
CA ARG A 41 1.81 -0.68 21.69
C ARG A 41 2.11 -0.12 20.31
N ALA A 42 3.15 -0.59 19.61
CA ALA A 42 3.38 -0.14 18.24
C ALA A 42 2.44 -0.89 17.29
N ASP A 43 1.62 -0.16 16.53
CA ASP A 43 0.88 -0.73 15.40
C ASP A 43 1.88 -1.45 14.48
N PRO A 44 1.52 -2.60 13.87
CA PRO A 44 2.46 -3.32 13.02
C PRO A 44 2.92 -2.45 11.84
N LEU A 45 4.22 -2.48 11.55
CA LEU A 45 4.80 -1.76 10.42
C LEU A 45 4.15 -2.25 9.12
N ARG A 46 3.62 -1.32 8.33
CA ARG A 46 3.00 -1.56 7.04
C ARG A 46 3.43 -0.51 6.04
N VAL A 47 3.62 -0.91 4.78
CA VAL A 47 3.92 0.00 3.67
C VAL A 47 3.01 -0.29 2.49
N VAL A 48 2.51 0.77 1.85
CA VAL A 48 1.81 0.71 0.56
C VAL A 48 2.55 1.58 -0.45
N VAL A 49 2.81 1.02 -1.61
CA VAL A 49 3.46 1.76 -2.70
C VAL A 49 2.38 2.37 -3.60
N SER A 50 2.50 3.67 -3.86
CA SER A 50 1.79 4.34 -4.95
C SER A 50 2.79 4.95 -5.92
N THR A 51 2.38 5.10 -7.18
CA THR A 51 3.26 5.57 -8.27
C THR A 51 2.58 6.67 -9.07
N GLU A 52 3.39 7.61 -9.53
CA GLU A 52 2.96 8.65 -10.46
C GLU A 52 3.91 8.66 -11.65
N VAL A 53 3.38 8.41 -12.84
CA VAL A 53 4.14 8.41 -14.09
C VAL A 53 4.04 9.80 -14.70
N THR A 54 5.18 10.44 -14.89
CA THR A 54 5.30 11.77 -15.50
C THR A 54 6.19 11.68 -16.74
N GLY A 55 5.83 12.42 -17.79
CA GLY A 55 6.33 12.12 -19.12
C GLY A 55 5.49 11.02 -19.73
N LEU A 56 4.62 11.40 -20.65
CA LEU A 56 4.01 10.46 -21.57
C LEU A 56 5.05 10.27 -22.68
N CYS A 57 5.33 9.03 -23.06
CA CYS A 57 5.77 8.46 -24.35
C CYS A 57 5.90 9.34 -25.63
N ASP A 58 5.40 10.56 -25.64
CA ASP A 58 5.48 11.56 -26.72
C ASP A 58 6.74 12.46 -26.63
N SER A 59 7.54 12.39 -25.56
CA SER A 59 8.81 13.13 -25.48
C SER A 59 9.91 12.32 -24.78
N PRO A 60 10.96 11.89 -25.51
CA PRO A 60 12.20 11.42 -24.89
C PRO A 60 12.78 12.48 -23.94
N PRO A 61 13.48 12.09 -22.87
CA PRO A 61 13.98 10.74 -22.59
C PRO A 61 13.13 10.00 -21.54
N TRP A 62 12.34 9.02 -22.02
CA TRP A 62 11.63 7.98 -21.26
C TRP A 62 10.69 8.43 -20.13
N ASP A 63 9.76 7.55 -19.77
CA ASP A 63 8.78 7.82 -18.71
C ASP A 63 9.52 7.88 -17.35
N LYS A 64 9.40 9.02 -16.65
CA LYS A 64 9.92 9.22 -15.30
C LYS A 64 8.84 8.81 -14.30
N VAL A 65 9.16 7.86 -13.43
CA VAL A 65 8.22 7.37 -12.42
C VAL A 65 8.62 7.84 -11.05
N THR A 66 7.71 8.52 -10.38
CA THR A 66 7.84 8.89 -8.97
C THR A 66 7.18 7.82 -8.11
N PHE A 67 7.90 7.33 -7.12
CA PHE A 67 7.42 6.34 -6.16
C PHE A 67 7.16 6.98 -4.81
N TYR A 68 6.09 6.54 -4.14
CA TYR A 68 5.73 6.98 -2.81
C TYR A 68 5.63 5.77 -1.87
N ALA A 69 6.43 5.76 -0.80
CA ALA A 69 6.29 4.79 0.29
C ALA A 69 5.34 5.33 1.35
N ASN A 70 4.10 4.85 1.35
CA ASN A 70 3.11 5.22 2.36
C ASN A 70 3.23 4.26 3.55
N VAL A 71 3.98 4.69 4.57
CA VAL A 71 4.25 3.89 5.77
C VAL A 71 3.24 4.20 6.87
N SER A 72 2.78 3.16 7.57
CA SER A 72 1.93 3.25 8.76
C SER A 72 2.38 2.27 9.83
N GLY A 73 2.19 2.60 11.10
CA GLY A 73 2.67 1.80 12.22
C GLY A 73 4.20 1.80 12.35
N GLY A 74 4.73 0.86 13.12
CA GLY A 74 6.15 0.71 13.44
C GLY A 74 6.68 1.80 14.39
N VAL A 75 8.00 1.77 14.59
CA VAL A 75 8.72 2.71 15.46
C VAL A 75 9.71 3.55 14.64
N PRO A 76 9.41 4.83 14.36
CA PRO A 76 10.30 5.69 13.57
C PRO A 76 11.65 5.93 14.28
N PRO A 77 12.73 6.30 13.56
CA PRO A 77 12.79 6.57 12.12
C PRO A 77 12.78 5.32 11.24
N ASN A 78 12.38 5.49 9.98
CA ASN A 78 12.33 4.44 8.96
C ASN A 78 13.48 4.59 7.97
N THR A 79 14.00 3.46 7.50
CA THR A 79 14.98 3.36 6.41
C THR A 79 14.35 2.61 5.24
N TYR A 80 14.77 2.95 4.02
CA TYR A 80 14.17 2.46 2.78
C TYR A 80 15.23 1.81 1.90
N VAL A 81 14.85 0.75 1.22
CA VAL A 81 15.62 0.15 0.13
C VAL A 81 14.67 -0.15 -1.01
N TRP A 82 14.85 0.54 -2.13
CA TRP A 82 14.07 0.37 -3.34
C TRP A 82 14.84 -0.44 -4.37
N ASP A 83 14.16 -1.40 -4.99
CA ASP A 83 14.57 -2.08 -6.21
C ASP A 83 13.53 -1.79 -7.29
N PHE A 84 13.93 -1.26 -8.44
CA PHE A 84 13.02 -0.88 -9.52
C PHE A 84 12.68 -2.05 -10.46
N GLY A 85 13.33 -3.20 -10.32
CA GLY A 85 13.05 -4.40 -11.10
C GLY A 85 13.57 -4.36 -12.55
N ASP A 86 14.33 -3.33 -12.93
CA ASP A 86 14.97 -3.17 -14.24
C ASP A 86 16.49 -3.46 -14.22
N GLY A 87 17.04 -3.81 -13.05
CA GLY A 87 18.47 -4.03 -12.83
C GLY A 87 19.28 -2.76 -12.54
N SER A 88 18.63 -1.61 -12.40
CA SER A 88 19.27 -0.37 -11.97
C SER A 88 19.71 -0.42 -10.50
N ALA A 89 20.57 0.52 -10.10
CA ALA A 89 21.02 0.62 -8.71
C ALA A 89 19.84 0.92 -7.76
N PRO A 90 19.83 0.33 -6.54
CA PRO A 90 18.77 0.56 -5.57
C PRO A 90 18.80 1.99 -5.02
N SER A 91 17.65 2.46 -4.52
CA SER A 91 17.54 3.79 -3.88
C SER A 91 17.23 3.67 -2.39
N THR A 92 17.78 4.59 -1.59
CA THR A 92 17.50 4.69 -0.14
C THR A 92 16.62 5.89 0.22
N SER A 93 16.15 6.64 -0.78
CA SER A 93 15.19 7.73 -0.56
C SER A 93 13.82 7.16 -0.16
N ALA A 94 13.07 7.89 0.67
CA ALA A 94 11.70 7.52 1.00
C ALA A 94 10.80 7.51 -0.24
N ASN A 95 10.92 8.55 -1.08
CA ASN A 95 10.13 8.75 -2.29
C ASN A 95 11.07 9.03 -3.47
N PRO A 96 11.67 7.99 -4.08
CA PRO A 96 12.59 8.17 -5.20
C PRO A 96 11.84 8.45 -6.51
N THR A 97 12.56 9.08 -7.44
CA THR A 97 12.18 9.13 -8.85
C THR A 97 13.14 8.27 -9.66
N HIS A 98 12.61 7.48 -10.58
CA HIS A 98 13.38 6.58 -11.44
C HIS A 98 13.07 6.78 -12.91
N HIS A 99 14.07 6.60 -13.75
CA HIS A 99 13.94 6.67 -15.21
C HIS A 99 14.15 5.27 -15.79
N TYR A 100 13.12 4.71 -16.41
CA TYR A 100 13.23 3.41 -17.06
C TYR A 100 13.81 3.57 -18.47
N GLY A 101 14.97 2.96 -18.72
CA GLY A 101 15.63 3.05 -20.03
C GLY A 101 15.04 2.13 -21.11
N ARG A 102 14.04 1.31 -20.78
CA ARG A 102 13.41 0.32 -21.68
C ARG A 102 11.91 0.30 -21.45
N TRP A 103 11.16 0.04 -22.52
CA TRP A 103 9.74 -0.29 -22.44
C TRP A 103 9.55 -1.69 -21.86
N GLY A 104 8.41 -1.91 -21.22
CA GLY A 104 8.09 -3.17 -20.55
C GLY A 104 7.35 -2.97 -19.24
N ARG A 105 6.96 -4.09 -18.64
CA ARG A 105 6.40 -4.13 -17.29
C ARG A 105 7.52 -4.37 -16.29
N PHE A 106 7.61 -3.49 -15.30
CA PHE A 106 8.55 -3.60 -14.19
C PHE A 106 7.79 -3.71 -12.87
N THR A 107 8.40 -4.36 -11.89
CA THR A 107 7.86 -4.45 -10.53
C THR A 107 8.85 -3.79 -9.59
N ALA A 108 8.50 -2.61 -9.12
CA ALA A 108 9.29 -1.91 -8.11
C ALA A 108 8.91 -2.44 -6.73
N ASN A 109 9.93 -2.78 -5.93
CA ASN A 109 9.80 -3.27 -4.57
C ASN A 109 10.47 -2.29 -3.61
N VAL A 110 9.85 -2.06 -2.45
CA VAL A 110 10.46 -1.35 -1.33
C VAL A 110 10.51 -2.25 -0.12
N THR A 111 11.64 -2.20 0.59
CA THR A 111 11.76 -2.73 1.95
C THR A 111 11.94 -1.55 2.90
N VAL A 112 11.06 -1.46 3.89
CA VAL A 112 11.11 -0.44 4.94
C VAL A 112 11.52 -1.12 6.24
N THR A 113 12.55 -0.59 6.91
CA THR A 113 12.98 -1.04 8.23
C THR A 113 12.84 0.09 9.24
N ASP A 114 12.17 -0.18 10.36
CA ASP A 114 12.01 0.79 11.45
C ASP A 114 13.15 0.71 12.47
N SER A 115 13.16 1.61 13.45
CA SER A 115 14.23 1.67 14.46
C SER A 115 14.23 0.51 15.46
N ALA A 116 13.11 -0.22 15.57
CA ALA A 116 12.99 -1.43 16.37
C ALA A 116 13.45 -2.68 15.58
N GLY A 117 13.80 -2.52 14.30
CA GLY A 117 14.24 -3.58 13.41
C GLY A 117 13.09 -4.34 12.74
N ALA A 118 11.85 -3.89 12.88
CA ALA A 118 10.73 -4.46 12.15
C ALA A 118 10.84 -4.10 10.67
N GLN A 119 10.47 -5.04 9.79
CA GLN A 119 10.53 -4.87 8.35
C GLN A 119 9.17 -5.05 7.70
N ALA A 120 8.87 -4.21 6.71
CA ALA A 120 7.71 -4.33 5.85
C ALA A 120 8.10 -4.12 4.40
N THR A 121 7.49 -4.91 3.51
CA THR A 121 7.73 -4.83 2.07
C THR A 121 6.48 -4.38 1.34
N GLY A 122 6.65 -3.56 0.31
CA GLY A 122 5.59 -3.14 -0.60
C GLY A 122 6.05 -3.22 -2.05
N SER A 123 5.11 -3.33 -2.98
CA SER A 123 5.43 -3.39 -4.40
C SER A 123 4.40 -2.66 -5.26
N ALA A 124 4.85 -2.17 -6.42
CA ALA A 124 4.00 -1.59 -7.45
C ALA A 124 4.44 -2.05 -8.83
N SER A 125 3.46 -2.37 -9.69
CA SER A 125 3.70 -2.66 -11.10
C SER A 125 3.66 -1.37 -11.91
N VAL A 126 4.65 -1.22 -12.77
CA VAL A 126 4.83 -0.05 -13.64
C VAL A 126 4.89 -0.54 -15.07
N ASP A 127 4.00 -0.02 -15.92
CA ASP A 127 3.97 -0.32 -17.34
C ASP A 127 4.55 0.86 -18.13
N ILE A 128 5.73 0.65 -18.71
CA ILE A 128 6.43 1.63 -19.56
C ILE A 128 6.11 1.33 -21.02
N LEU A 129 5.48 2.28 -21.70
CA LEU A 129 4.91 2.08 -23.03
C LEU A 129 5.98 2.28 -24.12
N GLN A 130 5.87 1.50 -25.20
CA GLN A 130 6.68 1.70 -26.39
C GLN A 130 6.07 2.82 -27.25
N PRO A 131 6.88 3.77 -27.79
CA PRO A 131 6.41 4.74 -28.78
C PRO A 131 6.03 4.06 -30.12
N PRO A 132 5.03 4.56 -30.87
CA PRO A 132 4.11 5.64 -30.51
C PRO A 132 3.06 5.15 -29.50
N CYS A 133 2.73 6.02 -28.55
CA CYS A 133 1.78 5.66 -27.51
C CYS A 133 0.40 5.31 -28.08
N PRO A 134 -0.29 4.30 -27.53
CA PRO A 134 -1.71 4.15 -27.82
C PRO A 134 -2.39 5.44 -27.38
N LEU A 135 -3.08 6.11 -28.32
CA LEU A 135 -3.86 7.30 -28.01
C LEU A 135 -4.72 6.98 -26.78
N ARG A 136 -4.48 7.69 -25.68
CA ARG A 136 -5.37 7.68 -24.53
C ARG A 136 -6.75 7.97 -25.10
N ARG A 137 -7.64 6.97 -25.10
CA ARG A 137 -9.05 7.22 -25.40
C ARG A 137 -9.53 8.09 -24.27
N GLU A 138 -9.43 9.40 -24.41
CA GLU A 138 -10.13 10.34 -23.57
C GLU A 138 -11.58 9.85 -23.52
N PRO A 139 -12.18 9.68 -22.32
CA PRO A 139 -13.61 9.59 -22.24
C PRO A 139 -14.11 10.86 -22.91
N LEU A 140 -14.71 10.73 -24.10
CA LEU A 140 -15.31 11.85 -24.81
C LEU A 140 -16.31 12.48 -23.84
N LEU A 141 -15.92 13.56 -23.17
CA LEU A 141 -16.76 14.33 -22.27
C LEU A 141 -17.98 14.77 -23.10
N GLY A 142 -19.06 13.99 -23.03
CA GLY A 142 -20.35 14.36 -23.59
C GLY A 142 -20.92 13.53 -24.74
N MET A 143 -20.46 12.31 -25.05
CA MET A 143 -21.37 11.42 -25.78
C MET A 143 -22.42 10.88 -24.80
N PRO A 144 -23.71 11.26 -24.91
CA PRO A 144 -24.75 10.57 -24.17
C PRO A 144 -24.65 9.07 -24.51
N PRO A 145 -24.98 8.15 -23.58
CA PRO A 145 -25.12 6.75 -23.95
C PRO A 145 -26.08 6.73 -25.14
N ILE A 146 -25.60 6.24 -26.30
CA ILE A 146 -26.51 5.90 -27.38
C ILE A 146 -27.35 4.76 -26.83
N GLY A 147 -28.49 5.12 -26.25
CA GLY A 147 -29.53 4.17 -25.93
C GLY A 147 -29.82 3.42 -27.21
N GLU A 148 -29.59 2.11 -27.19
CA GLU A 148 -30.22 1.19 -28.12
C GLU A 148 -31.75 1.34 -28.00
N THR A 149 -32.34 2.33 -28.63
CA THR A 149 -33.79 2.42 -28.81
C THR A 149 -34.12 3.16 -30.10
N ASP A 150 -33.68 2.64 -31.25
CA ASP A 150 -34.27 3.09 -32.52
C ASP A 150 -34.50 1.98 -33.54
N LEU A 151 -34.75 0.76 -33.04
CA LEU A 151 -35.43 -0.28 -33.81
C LEU A 151 -36.83 -0.60 -33.26
N GLY A 152 -37.12 -0.27 -31.99
CA GLY A 152 -38.45 -0.48 -31.40
C GLY A 152 -39.52 0.53 -31.85
N ILE A 153 -39.15 1.77 -32.12
CA ILE A 153 -40.09 2.85 -32.46
C ILE A 153 -40.58 2.73 -33.92
N LEU A 154 -39.72 2.31 -34.84
CA LEU A 154 -40.11 2.06 -36.24
C LEU A 154 -40.99 0.82 -36.38
N ILE A 155 -40.70 -0.26 -35.64
CA ILE A 155 -41.51 -1.48 -35.68
C ILE A 155 -42.87 -1.25 -34.99
N GLY A 156 -42.88 -0.54 -33.85
CA GLY A 156 -44.12 -0.20 -33.14
C GLY A 156 -45.06 0.71 -33.95
N GLY A 157 -44.52 1.73 -34.62
CA GLY A 157 -45.32 2.66 -35.43
C GLY A 157 -45.97 2.01 -36.65
N VAL A 158 -45.25 1.14 -37.37
CA VAL A 158 -45.79 0.44 -38.55
C VAL A 158 -46.86 -0.57 -38.17
N VAL A 159 -46.69 -1.30 -37.05
CA VAL A 159 -47.70 -2.25 -36.55
C VAL A 159 -48.98 -1.52 -36.12
N VAL A 160 -48.87 -0.37 -35.45
CA VAL A 160 -50.03 0.43 -35.04
C VAL A 160 -50.80 0.96 -36.25
N LEU A 161 -50.12 1.47 -37.28
CA LEU A 161 -50.79 1.92 -38.51
C LEU A 161 -51.46 0.76 -39.27
N PHE A 162 -50.83 -0.42 -39.31
CA PHE A 162 -51.41 -1.60 -39.95
C PHE A 162 -52.65 -2.11 -39.20
N LEU A 163 -52.64 -2.10 -37.88
CA LEU A 163 -53.80 -2.49 -37.06
C LEU A 163 -54.95 -1.47 -37.15
N ILE A 164 -54.65 -0.17 -37.13
CA ILE A 164 -55.66 0.88 -37.36
C ILE A 164 -56.27 0.74 -38.76
N GLY A 165 -55.45 0.51 -39.79
CA GLY A 165 -55.90 0.24 -41.15
C GLY A 165 -56.81 -0.99 -41.22
N LEU A 166 -56.47 -2.09 -40.55
CA LEU A 166 -57.30 -3.30 -40.46
C LEU A 166 -58.63 -3.06 -39.72
N VAL A 167 -58.64 -2.25 -38.66
CA VAL A 167 -59.87 -1.89 -37.94
C VAL A 167 -60.78 -1.02 -38.80
N VAL A 168 -60.22 -0.03 -39.53
CA VAL A 168 -60.96 0.81 -40.47
C VAL A 168 -61.49 -0.02 -41.64
N TYR A 169 -60.68 -0.92 -42.19
CA TYR A 169 -61.06 -1.83 -43.26
C TYR A 169 -62.20 -2.77 -42.84
N ARG A 170 -62.10 -3.38 -41.65
CA ARG A 170 -63.17 -4.24 -41.10
C ARG A 170 -64.46 -3.49 -40.79
N ARG A 171 -64.40 -2.21 -40.39
CA ARG A 171 -65.60 -1.37 -40.22
C ARG A 171 -66.26 -1.01 -41.55
N ARG A 172 -65.48 -0.88 -42.63
CA ARG A 172 -66.00 -0.54 -43.96
C ARG A 172 -66.72 -1.71 -44.65
N ILE A 173 -66.33 -2.95 -44.39
CA ILE A 173 -66.98 -4.15 -44.94
C ILE A 173 -68.29 -4.51 -44.21
N ARG A 174 -68.51 -3.97 -43.01
CA ARG A 174 -69.73 -4.21 -42.20
C ARG A 174 -70.84 -3.18 -42.42
N ARG A 175 -70.69 -2.24 -43.36
CA ARG A 175 -71.75 -1.35 -43.84
C ARG A 175 -72.10 -1.73 -45.26
#